data_AF-M0DHL8-F1
#
_entry.id   AF-M0DHL8-F1
#
_cell.length_a   1.000
_cell.length_b   1.000
_cell.length_c   1.000
_cell.angle_alpha   90.00
_cell.angle_beta   90.00
_cell.angle_gamma   90.00
#
_symmetry.space_group_name_H-M   'P 1'
#
loop_
_entity.id
_entity.type
_entity.pdbx_description
1 polymer ?
#
loop_
_entity_poly.entity_id
_entity_poly.type
_entity_poly.pdbx_seq_one_letter_code
_entity_poly.pdbx_strand_id
1 'polypeptide(L)' 'MDFSIQRAVLLVLGGLVPAMVFIANRAEFVVAVTMVNVLLIWASLRIATGGSLPGFGGDAADPEHA' A
#
# COMPACT_ATOMS: atom_id res chain seq x y z
N MET A 1 -13.04 28.58 -1.01
CA MET A 1 -11.79 27.84 -0.68
C MET A 1 -11.58 26.85 -1.80
N ASP A 2 -10.74 27.19 -2.76
CA ASP A 2 -10.36 26.27 -3.83
C ASP A 2 -9.43 25.21 -3.23
N PHE A 3 -10.03 24.18 -2.64
CA PHE A 3 -9.30 23.00 -2.23
C PHE A 3 -8.82 22.31 -3.50
N SER A 4 -7.59 22.63 -3.89
CA SER A 4 -6.88 21.87 -4.92
C SER A 4 -6.98 20.39 -4.56
N ILE A 5 -7.38 19.57 -5.53
CA ILE A 5 -7.51 18.11 -5.37
C ILE A 5 -6.23 17.52 -4.76
N GLN A 6 -5.07 18.08 -5.10
CA GLN A 6 -3.78 17.69 -4.55
C GLN A 6 -3.70 17.85 -3.02
N ARG A 7 -4.28 18.93 -2.47
CA ARG A 7 -4.33 19.19 -1.03
C ARG A 7 -5.35 18.29 -0.32
N ALA A 8 -6.45 17.96 -0.98
CA ALA A 8 -7.42 16.98 -0.48
C ALA A 8 -6.79 15.57 -0.43
N VAL A 9 -6.05 15.18 -1.46
CA VAL A 9 -5.32 13.90 -1.50
C VAL A 9 -4.25 13.85 -0.40
N LEU A 10 -3.46 14.91 -0.22
CA LEU A 10 -2.47 14.97 0.85
C LEU A 10 -3.09 14.92 2.25
N LEU A 11 -4.28 15.50 2.43
CA LEU A 11 -5.05 15.41 3.67
C LEU A 11 -5.52 13.98 3.96
N VAL A 12 -6.06 13.31 2.93
CA VAL A 12 -6.48 11.91 3.03
C VAL A 12 -5.27 11.03 3.33
N LEU A 13 -4.16 11.22 2.62
CA LEU A 13 -2.94 10.44 2.81
C LEU A 13 -2.32 10.69 4.20
N GLY A 14 -2.34 11.93 4.68
CA GLY A 14 -1.87 12.30 6.01
C GLY A 14 -2.75 11.75 7.14
N GLY A 15 -4.06 11.60 6.91
CA GLY A 15 -4.99 11.00 7.87
C GLY A 15 -5.04 9.47 7.82
N LEU A 16 -4.68 8.87 6.68
CA LEU A 16 -4.75 7.43 6.46
C LEU A 16 -3.79 6.66 7.37
N VAL A 17 -2.54 7.13 7.50
CA VAL A 17 -1.53 6.46 8.34
C VAL A 17 -1.93 6.44 9.83
N PRO A 18 -2.33 7.56 10.46
CA PRO A 18 -2.83 7.57 11.83
C PRO A 18 -4.08 6.71 12.03
N ALA A 19 -5.02 6.72 11.07
CA ALA A 19 -6.24 5.92 11.14
C ALA A 19 -5.92 4.42 11.12
N MET A 20 -5.01 4.00 10.24
CA MET A 20 -4.55 2.61 10.16
C MET A 20 -3.85 2.17 11.46
N VAL A 21 -3.02 3.03 12.05
CA VAL A 21 -2.36 2.77 13.35
C VAL A 21 -3.36 2.67 14.49
N PHE A 22 -4.35 3.58 14.54
CA PHE A 22 -5.41 3.56 15.54
C PHE A 22 -6.26 2.30 15.45
N ILE A 23 -6.65 1.89 14.23
CA ILE A 23 -7.40 0.66 14.00
C ILE A 23 -6.55 -0.54 14.40
N ALA A 24 -5.28 -0.61 14.01
CA ALA A 24 -4.40 -1.71 14.40
C ALA A 24 -4.23 -1.82 15.93
N ASN A 25 -4.16 -0.68 16.63
CA ASN A 25 -4.01 -0.64 18.08
C ASN A 25 -5.31 -0.96 18.85
N ARG A 26 -6.48 -0.74 18.25
CA ARG A 26 -7.80 -0.97 18.88
C ARG A 26 -8.53 -2.20 18.35
N ALA A 27 -8.04 -2.79 17.28
CA ALA A 27 -8.59 -3.96 16.64
C ALA A 27 -8.59 -5.14 17.60
N GLU A 28 -9.77 -5.72 17.85
CA GLU A 28 -9.86 -7.09 18.31
C GLU A 28 -9.09 -7.99 17.32
N PHE A 29 -8.45 -9.04 17.82
CA PHE A 29 -7.57 -9.93 17.05
C PHE A 29 -8.11 -10.31 15.66
N VAL A 30 -9.42 -10.48 15.52
CA VAL A 30 -10.11 -10.77 14.26
C VAL A 30 -9.85 -9.70 13.19
N VAL A 31 -9.92 -8.42 13.53
CA VAL A 31 -9.70 -7.31 12.58
C VAL A 31 -8.23 -7.26 12.12
N ALA A 32 -7.28 -7.55 13.02
CA ALA A 32 -5.87 -7.65 12.63
C ALA A 32 -5.65 -8.81 11.65
N VAL A 33 -6.24 -9.97 11.92
CA VAL A 33 -6.18 -11.14 11.02
C VAL A 33 -6.82 -10.82 9.66
N THR A 34 -7.98 -10.16 9.65
CA THR A 34 -8.65 -9.74 8.40
C THR A 34 -7.78 -8.75 7.61
N MET A 35 -7.16 -7.77 8.28
CA MET A 35 -6.26 -6.80 7.63
C MET A 35 -5.07 -7.51 6.97
N VAL A 36 -4.44 -8.45 7.67
CA VAL A 36 -3.36 -9.28 7.12
C VAL A 36 -3.84 -10.05 5.90
N ASN A 37 -5.03 -10.66 5.97
CA ASN A 37 -5.60 -11.44 4.87
C ASN A 37 -5.85 -10.57 3.62
N VAL A 38 -6.43 -9.39 3.81
CA VAL A 38 -6.65 -8.43 2.72
C VAL A 38 -5.34 -7.98 2.09
N LEU A 39 -4.30 -7.68 2.88
CA LEU A 39 -2.99 -7.30 2.37
C LEU A 39 -2.32 -8.42 1.56
N LEU A 40 -2.43 -9.67 2.02
CA LEU A 40 -1.91 -10.84 1.31
C LEU A 40 -2.61 -11.04 -0.03
N ILE A 41 -3.94 -10.91 -0.08
CA ILE A 41 -4.72 -11.01 -1.32
C ILE A 41 -4.32 -9.88 -2.27
N TRP A 42 -4.23 -8.64 -1.77
CA TRP A 42 -3.82 -7.50 -2.57
C TRP A 42 -2.42 -7.67 -3.16
N ALA A 43 -1.45 -8.09 -2.34
CA ALA A 43 -0.08 -8.34 -2.80
C ALA A 43 -0.04 -9.46 -3.84
N SER A 44 -0.76 -10.56 -3.61
CA SER A 44 -0.87 -11.67 -4.57
C SER A 44 -1.44 -11.21 -5.91
N LEU A 45 -2.52 -10.42 -5.87
CA LEU A 45 -3.16 -9.89 -7.06
C LEU A 45 -2.24 -8.92 -7.80
N ARG A 46 -1.51 -8.07 -7.07
CA ARG A 46 -0.55 -7.11 -7.62
C ARG A 46 0.60 -7.81 -8.35
N ILE A 47 1.15 -8.88 -7.74
CA ILE A 47 2.17 -9.72 -8.37
C ILE A 47 1.61 -10.39 -9.62
N ALA A 48 0.41 -10.98 -9.54
CA ALA A 48 -0.23 -11.67 -10.68
C ALA A 48 -0.59 -10.73 -11.84
N THR A 49 -0.87 -9.46 -11.58
CA THR A 49 -1.14 -8.43 -12.61
C THR A 49 0.12 -7.77 -13.17
N GLY A 50 1.32 -8.28 -12.85
CA GLY A 50 2.59 -7.74 -13.34
C GLY A 50 2.97 -6.39 -12.74
N GLY A 51 2.27 -5.98 -11.67
CA GLY A 51 2.60 -4.78 -10.93
C GLY A 51 3.78 -5.05 -10.01
N SER A 52 4.96 -4.51 -10.32
CA SER A 52 6.10 -4.60 -9.41
C SER A 52 5.72 -3.98 -8.05
N LEU A 53 6.06 -4.68 -6.98
CA LEU A 53 6.08 -4.11 -5.64
C LEU A 53 7.19 -3.03 -5.66
N PRO A 54 6.89 -1.76 -5.32
CA PRO A 54 7.92 -0.74 -5.20
C PRO A 54 8.79 -1.11 -3.99
N GLY A 55 9.90 -1.84 -4.25
CA GLY A 55 10.80 -2.36 -3.22
C GLY A 55 11.24 -3.82 -3.39
N PHE A 56 10.59 -4.61 -4.25
CA PHE A 56 11.04 -5.97 -4.65
C PHE A 56 11.34 -6.05 -6.15
N GLY A 57 11.70 -4.92 -6.77
CA GLY A 57 12.33 -4.90 -8.08
C GLY A 57 13.75 -5.44 -7.94
N GLY A 58 13.89 -6.76 -8.03
CA GLY A 58 15.18 -7.39 -8.26
C GLY A 58 15.79 -6.80 -9.52
N ASP A 59 16.87 -6.05 -9.30
CA ASP A 59 17.86 -5.64 -10.29
C ASP A 59 18.35 -6.87 -11.06
N ALA A 60 17.70 -7.14 -12.19
CA ALA A 60 18.17 -8.03 -13.24
C ALA A 60 17.74 -7.44 -14.60
N ALA A 61 17.95 -6.13 -14.76
CA ALA A 61 18.02 -5.54 -16.08
C ALA A 61 19.38 -5.92 -16.67
N ASP A 62 19.36 -7.00 -17.44
CA ASP A 62 20.36 -7.44 -18.42
C ASP A 62 21.20 -6.27 -19.01
N PRO A 63 22.52 -6.22 -18.78
CA PRO A 63 23.37 -5.17 -19.34
C PRO A 63 24.16 -5.72 -20.55
N GLU A 64 23.50 -6.15 -21.64
CA GLU A 64 24.21 -6.53 -22.88
C GLU A 64 23.60 -5.87 -24.14
N HIS A 65 23.64 -4.54 -24.17
CA HIS A 65 23.69 -3.77 -25.40
C HIS A 65 25.00 -2.97 -25.47
N ALA A 66 26.01 -3.53 -26.15
CA ALA A 66 27.10 -2.82 -26.81
C ALA A 66 27.75 -3.72 -27.88
#